data_AF-A0A8S3D887-F1
#
_entry.id   AF-A0A8S3D887-F1
#
_cell.length_a   1.000
_cell.length_b   1.000
_cell.length_c   1.000
_cell.angle_alpha   90.00
_cell.angle_beta   90.00
_cell.angle_gamma   90.00
#
_symmetry.space_group_name_H-M   'P 1'
#
loop_
_entity.id
_entity.type
_entity.pdbx_description
1 polymer ?
#
loop_
_entity_poly.entity_id
_entity_poly.type
_entity_poly.pdbx_seq_one_letter_code
_entity_poly.pdbx_strand_id
1 'polypeptide(L)' 'NTWPFINATRNAFATLLTPGATCLDAVEVGCRTCEDEQCDSSVGWGNHPDENGETTLDALIMDGRTMGVGAVA' A
#
# COMPACT_ATOMS: atom_id res chain seq x y z
N ASN A 1 -5.01 -5.11 6.42
CA ASN A 1 -4.77 -5.65 5.05
C ASN A 1 -5.88 -6.62 4.70
N THR A 2 -6.12 -6.85 3.42
CA THR A 2 -7.26 -7.63 2.90
C THR A 2 -6.95 -9.13 2.72
N TRP A 3 -5.77 -9.46 2.20
CA TRP A 3 -5.34 -10.81 1.78
C TRP A 3 -4.17 -11.33 2.64
N PRO A 4 -3.68 -12.58 2.48
CA PRO A 4 -2.59 -13.13 3.31
C PRO A 4 -1.19 -12.59 2.93
N PHE A 5 -1.07 -11.26 2.79
CA PHE A 5 0.16 -10.53 2.53
C PHE A 5 0.95 -10.33 3.84
N ILE A 6 1.56 -11.41 4.32
CA ILE A 6 2.22 -11.45 5.64
C ILE A 6 3.33 -10.42 5.74
N ASN A 7 4.09 -10.20 4.66
CA ASN A 7 5.18 -9.22 4.64
C ASN A 7 4.66 -7.79 4.80
N ALA A 8 3.57 -7.42 4.12
CA ALA A 8 2.92 -6.13 4.29
C ALA A 8 2.48 -5.89 5.74
N THR A 9 1.85 -6.89 6.38
CA THR A 9 1.47 -6.79 7.80
C THR A 9 2.70 -6.69 8.71
N ARG A 10 3.74 -7.48 8.46
CA ARG A 10 4.97 -7.49 9.27
C ARG A 10 5.69 -6.15 9.19
N ASN A 11 5.84 -5.59 8.01
CA ASN A 11 6.53 -4.32 7.80
C ASN A 11 5.72 -3.15 8.37
N ALA A 12 4.41 -3.11 8.15
CA ALA A 12 3.52 -2.13 8.77
C ALA A 12 3.61 -2.16 10.31
N PHE A 13 3.61 -3.35 10.90
CA PHE A 13 3.74 -3.51 12.35
C PHE A 13 5.11 -3.06 12.85
N ALA A 14 6.19 -3.40 12.14
CA ALA A 14 7.53 -2.92 12.48
C ALA A 14 7.63 -1.39 12.45
N THR A 15 6.99 -0.73 11.48
CA THR A 15 6.92 0.74 11.40
C THR A 15 6.23 1.33 12.62
N LEU A 16 5.09 0.77 13.06
CA LEU A 16 4.38 1.24 14.26
C LEU A 16 5.21 1.19 15.55
N LEU A 17 6.18 0.26 15.64
CA LEU A 17 7.05 0.14 16.79
C LEU A 17 8.16 1.21 16.82
N THR A 18 8.34 1.95 15.73
CA THR A 18 9.34 3.01 15.64
C THR A 18 8.88 4.24 16.43
N PRO A 19 9.69 4.80 17.35
CA PRO A 19 9.31 5.97 18.11
C PRO A 19 8.94 7.15 17.21
N GLY A 20 7.74 7.71 17.41
CA GLY A 20 7.24 8.85 16.63
C GLY A 20 6.53 8.47 15.32
N ALA A 21 6.50 7.20 14.94
CA ALA A 21 5.73 6.75 13.79
C ALA A 21 4.22 6.87 14.04
N THR A 22 3.49 7.17 12.98
CA THR A 22 2.04 7.32 12.98
C THR A 22 1.36 6.08 12.38
N CYS A 23 0.05 5.96 12.60
CA CYS A 23 -0.75 4.95 11.92
C CYS A 23 -0.71 5.12 10.38
N LEU A 24 -0.52 6.36 9.91
CA LEU A 24 -0.43 6.68 8.48
C LEU A 24 0.84 6.10 7.86
N ASP A 25 1.98 6.27 8.54
CA ASP A 25 3.27 5.73 8.09
C ASP A 25 3.22 4.19 8.00
N ALA A 26 2.52 3.55 8.95
CA ALA A 26 2.39 2.10 8.96
C ALA A 26 1.56 1.56 7.79
N VAL A 27 0.43 2.21 7.46
CA VAL A 27 -0.39 1.78 6.31
C VAL A 27 0.32 2.07 4.99
N GLU A 28 1.05 3.18 4.88
CA GLU A 28 1.88 3.50 3.72
C GLU A 28 2.94 2.41 3.49
N VAL A 29 3.75 2.09 4.51
CA VAL A 29 4.80 1.06 4.41
C VAL A 29 4.20 -0.32 4.10
N GLY A 30 3.05 -0.64 4.70
CA GLY A 30 2.34 -1.89 4.42
C GLY A 30 1.91 -2.01 2.96
N CYS A 31 1.27 -0.98 2.40
CA CYS A 31 0.85 -0.98 1.00
C CYS A 31 2.04 -0.97 0.03
N ARG A 32 3.05 -0.12 0.30
CA ARG A 32 4.28 -0.06 -0.50
C ARG A 32 5.01 -1.40 -0.57
N THR A 33 5.06 -2.14 0.54
CA THR A 33 5.63 -3.50 0.54
C THR A 33 4.94 -4.38 -0.51
N CYS A 34 3.62 -4.26 -0.67
CA CYS A 34 2.91 -5.04 -1.68
C CYS A 34 3.06 -4.53 -3.12
N GLU A 35 3.30 -3.23 -3.30
CA GLU A 35 3.66 -2.67 -4.61
C GLU A 35 5.04 -3.18 -5.07
N ASP A 36 5.99 -3.27 -4.14
CA ASP A 36 7.34 -3.78 -4.40
C ASP A 36 7.35 -5.31 -4.60
N GLU A 37 6.60 -6.06 -3.79
CA GLU A 37 6.51 -7.53 -3.88
C GLU A 37 5.55 -8.02 -4.97
N GLN A 38 4.82 -7.11 -5.63
CA GLN A 38 3.78 -7.43 -6.60
C GLN A 38 2.75 -8.44 -6.06
N CYS A 39 2.19 -8.14 -4.89
CA CYS A 39 1.31 -9.05 -4.14
C CYS A 39 0.18 -9.64 -5.01
N ASP A 40 0.18 -10.97 -5.14
CA ASP A 40 -0.73 -11.75 -6.00
C ASP A 40 -0.82 -11.26 -7.46
N SER A 41 0.25 -10.64 -7.97
CA SER A 41 0.27 -9.95 -9.26
C SER A 41 -0.84 -8.90 -9.40
N SER A 42 -1.45 -8.44 -8.31
CA SER A 42 -2.61 -7.53 -8.34
C SER A 42 -2.30 -6.13 -7.83
N VAL A 43 -1.13 -5.92 -7.24
CA VAL A 43 -0.68 -4.66 -6.66
C VAL A 43 0.68 -4.31 -7.23
N GLY A 44 0.91 -3.03 -7.54
CA GLY A 44 2.18 -2.57 -8.09
C GLY A 44 2.35 -2.83 -9.59
N TRP A 45 3.55 -2.56 -10.08
CA TRP A 45 3.87 -2.53 -11.50
C TRP A 45 4.00 -3.93 -12.13
N GLY A 46 3.94 -3.99 -13.46
CA GLY A 46 4.29 -5.18 -14.23
C GLY A 46 3.20 -6.26 -14.33
N ASN A 47 1.99 -6.00 -13.86
CA ASN A 47 0.88 -6.94 -13.89
C ASN A 47 -0.43 -6.29 -14.36
N HIS A 48 -1.40 -7.11 -14.79
CA HIS A 48 -2.72 -6.71 -15.27
C HIS A 48 -2.75 -5.42 -16.12
N PRO A 49 -2.03 -5.40 -17.27
CA PRO A 49 -2.07 -4.23 -18.15
C PRO A 49 -3.47 -4.02 -18.75
N ASP A 50 -3.75 -2.78 -19.13
CA ASP A 50 -4.94 -2.39 -19.88
C ASP A 50 -4.95 -2.98 -21.31
N GLU A 51 -5.97 -2.63 -22.10
CA GLU A 51 -6.09 -3.08 -23.50
C GLU A 51 -4.93 -2.61 -24.39
N ASN A 52 -4.20 -1.57 -23.98
CA ASN A 52 -3.03 -1.03 -24.68
C ASN A 52 -1.71 -1.68 -24.23
N GLY A 53 -1.75 -2.55 -23.22
CA GLY A 53 -0.55 -3.19 -22.67
C GLY A 53 0.15 -2.36 -21.59
N GLU A 54 -0.48 -1.30 -21.07
CA GLU A 54 0.07 -0.44 -20.02
C GLU A 54 -0.53 -0.79 -18.65
N THR A 55 0.32 -0.97 -17.64
CA THR A 55 -0.15 -1.14 -16.25
C THR A 55 -0.41 0.23 -15.64
N THR A 56 -1.67 0.57 -15.41
CA THR A 56 -2.10 1.75 -14.66
C THR A 56 -2.41 1.36 -13.20
N LEU A 57 -2.20 2.29 -12.26
CA LEU A 57 -2.30 2.01 -10.83
C LEU A 57 -3.20 3.03 -10.13
N ASP A 58 -4.10 2.52 -9.30
CA ASP A 58 -4.98 3.33 -8.46
C ASP A 58 -4.57 3.20 -6.99
N ALA A 59 -4.52 4.32 -6.27
CA ALA A 59 -4.21 4.31 -4.84
C ALA A 59 -4.94 5.41 -4.07
N LEU A 60 -5.23 5.15 -2.79
CA LEU A 60 -5.85 6.11 -1.87
C LEU A 60 -5.25 5.95 -0.46
N ILE A 61 -5.08 7.07 0.24
CA ILE A 61 -4.71 7.11 1.65
C ILE A 61 -5.55 8.14 2.41
N MET A 62 -5.86 7.86 3.67
CA MET A 62 -6.68 8.71 4.53
C MET A 62 -6.08 8.80 5.94
N ASP A 63 -5.96 10.03 6.45
CA ASP A 63 -5.70 10.27 7.87
C ASP A 63 -7.04 10.35 8.64
N GLY A 64 -7.28 9.36 9.50
CA GLY A 64 -8.50 9.29 10.30
C GLY A 64 -8.66 10.39 11.36
N ARG A 65 -7.59 11.11 11.74
CA ARG A 65 -7.67 12.19 12.74
C ARG A 65 -8.21 13.48 12.14
N THR A 66 -7.71 13.84 10.97
CA THR A 66 -8.08 15.07 10.26
C THR A 66 -9.20 14.85 9.24
N MET A 67 -9.49 13.59 8.91
CA MET A 67 -10.27 13.18 7.74
C MET A 67 -9.67 13.67 6.42
N GLY A 68 -8.38 14.02 6.39
CA GLY A 68 -7.65 14.35 5.17
C GLY A 68 -7.48 13.13 4.28
N VAL A 69 -7.64 13.31 2.96
CA VAL A 69 -7.60 12.23 1.97
C VAL A 69 -6.72 12.66 0.79
N GLY A 70 -5.95 11.72 0.26
CA GLY A 70 -5.25 11.83 -1.03
C GLY A 70 -5.49 10.57 -1.86
N ALA A 71 -5.66 10.73 -3.17
CA ALA A 71 -5.89 9.62 -4.09
C ALA A 71 -5.33 9.93 -5.49
N VAL A 72 -4.97 8.87 -6.22
CA VAL A 72 -4.48 8.88 -7.61
C VAL A 72 -5.10 7.70 -8.38
N ALA A 73 -5.21 7.88 -9.70
CA ALA A 73 -5.69 6.91 -10.69
C ALA A 73 -5.00 7.19 -12.04
#